data_AF-A0A7Y6NTH3-F1
#
_entry.id   AF-A0A7Y6NTH3-F1
#
_cell.length_a   1.000
_cell.length_b   1.000
_cell.length_c   1.000
_cell.angle_alpha   90.00
_cell.angle_beta   90.00
_cell.angle_gamma   90.00
#
_symmetry.space_group_name_H-M   'P 1'
#
loop_
_entity.id
_entity.type
_entity.pdbx_description
1 polymer ?
#
loop_
_entity_poly.entity_id
_entity_poly.type
_entity_poly.pdbx_seq_one_letter_code
_entity_poly.pdbx_strand_id
1 'polypeptide(L)'
;MKTAEYKDHRLTVMIVPAEGGGFHASIAIVEPAGGARSQRFLDLGVFEDPEEATKTAFASAEAWVDDEARSERRQRGTDFASLF
;
A
#
# COMPACT_ATOMS: atom_id res chain seq x y z
N MET A 1 -8.29 9.12 -9.22
CA MET A 1 -8.03 8.73 -7.82
C MET A 1 -9.18 7.84 -7.35
N LYS A 2 -8.88 6.66 -6.80
CA LYS A 2 -9.85 5.74 -6.21
C LYS A 2 -9.45 5.49 -4.75
N THR A 3 -10.43 5.23 -3.90
CA THR A 3 -10.22 4.96 -2.47
C THR A 3 -10.91 3.67 -2.06
N ALA A 4 -10.29 2.91 -1.17
CA ALA A 4 -10.86 1.70 -0.57
C ALA A 4 -10.49 1.62 0.91
N GLU A 5 -11.25 0.85 1.68
CA GLU A 5 -10.94 0.58 3.10
C GLU A 5 -10.45 -0.86 3.25
N TYR A 6 -9.36 -1.05 3.97
CA TYR A 6 -8.73 -2.35 4.20
C TYR A 6 -8.12 -2.42 5.60
N LYS A 7 -8.56 -3.38 6.44
CA LYS A 7 -8.05 -3.65 7.79
C LYS A 7 -7.81 -2.37 8.61
N ASP A 8 -8.86 -1.56 8.78
CA ASP A 8 -8.81 -0.27 9.48
C ASP A 8 -7.84 0.75 8.85
N HIS A 9 -7.53 0.64 7.56
CA HIS A 9 -6.77 1.66 6.82
C HIS A 9 -7.60 2.15 5.65
N ARG A 10 -7.46 3.43 5.32
CA ARG A 10 -7.98 3.99 4.08
C ARG A 10 -6.86 4.01 3.05
N LEU A 11 -7.02 3.22 2.01
CA LEU A 11 -6.12 3.13 0.87
C LEU A 11 -6.58 4.11 -0.20
N THR A 12 -5.69 4.98 -0.63
CA THR A 12 -5.92 5.92 -1.72
C THR A 12 -4.97 5.60 -2.84
N VAL A 13 -5.50 5.29 -4.02
CA VAL A 13 -4.72 4.95 -5.20
C VAL A 13 -4.98 5.97 -6.29
N MET A 14 -3.90 6.51 -6.85
CA MET A 14 -3.94 7.35 -8.03
C MET A 14 -3.08 6.71 -9.11
N ILE A 15 -3.71 6.34 -10.22
CA ILE A 15 -3.03 5.85 -11.41
C ILE A 15 -2.81 7.01 -12.38
N VAL A 16 -1.59 7.14 -12.89
CA VAL A 16 -1.18 8.12 -13.90
C VAL A 16 -0.58 7.35 -15.07
N PRO A 17 -0.94 7.64 -16.33
CA PRO A 17 -0.29 7.03 -17.48
C PRO A 17 1.20 7.37 -17.51
N ALA A 18 2.05 6.40 -17.84
CA ALA A 18 3.48 6.57 -18.04
C ALA A 18 3.82 6.64 -19.55
N GLU A 19 5.03 7.10 -19.87
CA GLU A 19 5.54 6.98 -21.24
C GLU A 19 5.68 5.50 -21.64
N GLY A 20 5.38 5.18 -22.90
CA GLY A 20 5.48 3.80 -23.42
C GLY A 20 4.28 2.90 -23.10
N GLY A 21 3.15 3.45 -22.65
CA GLY A 21 1.92 2.69 -22.39
C GLY A 21 1.86 2.01 -21.02
N GLY A 22 2.84 2.30 -20.15
CA GLY A 22 2.81 1.88 -18.75
C GLY A 22 1.92 2.75 -17.88
N PHE A 23 1.91 2.47 -16.58
CA PHE A 23 1.20 3.28 -15.59
C PHE A 23 2.08 3.52 -14.36
N HIS A 24 1.88 4.64 -13.68
CA HIS A 24 2.45 4.92 -12.37
C HIS A 24 1.32 4.95 -11.35
N ALA A 25 1.47 4.20 -10.27
CA ALA A 25 0.56 4.23 -9.14
C ALA A 25 1.18 4.98 -7.97
N SER A 26 0.49 6.03 -7.51
CA SER A 26 0.74 6.66 -6.22
C SER A 26 -0.28 6.13 -5.22
N ILE A 27 0.22 5.52 -4.16
CA ILE A 27 -0.58 4.85 -3.13
C ILE A 27 -0.34 5.56 -1.81
N ALA A 28 -1.40 6.08 -1.20
CA ALA A 28 -1.36 6.63 0.14
C ALA A 28 -2.20 5.76 1.08
N ILE A 29 -1.58 5.34 2.18
CA ILE A 29 -2.19 4.55 3.25
C ILE A 29 -2.41 5.51 4.42
N VAL A 30 -3.68 5.70 4.77
CA VAL A 30 -4.10 6.64 5.82
C VAL A 30 -4.73 5.85 6.96
N GLU A 31 -4.34 6.17 8.19
CA GLU A 31 -4.95 5.59 9.39
C GLU A 31 -6.32 6.21 9.70
N PRO A 32 -7.19 5.52 10.46
CA PRO A 32 -8.52 6.02 10.83
C PRO A 32 -8.45 7.32 11.63
N ALA A 33 -7.36 7.50 12.38
CA ALA A 33 -7.09 8.70 13.17
C ALA A 33 -6.71 9.93 12.32
N GLY A 34 -6.66 9.79 10.98
CA GLY A 34 -6.41 10.88 10.04
C GLY A 34 -4.94 11.19 9.78
N GLY A 35 -4.02 10.40 10.34
CA GLY A 35 -2.60 10.46 10.02
C GLY A 35 -2.31 9.75 8.69
N ALA A 36 -1.63 10.43 7.75
CA ALA A 36 -1.01 9.74 6.63
C ALA A 36 0.11 8.85 7.19
N ARG A 37 -0.10 7.53 7.17
CA ARG A 37 0.84 6.56 7.72
C ARG A 37 2.02 6.35 6.78
N SER A 38 1.72 6.19 5.49
CA SER A 38 2.71 5.81 4.48
C SER A 38 2.26 6.22 3.09
N GLN A 39 3.18 6.76 2.28
CA GLN A 39 2.96 7.00 0.86
C GLN A 39 4.02 6.23 0.07
N ARG A 40 3.58 5.51 -0.96
CA ARG A 40 4.46 4.72 -1.82
C ARG A 40 4.12 4.95 -3.28
N PHE A 41 5.15 4.84 -4.11
CA PHE A 41 5.03 4.91 -5.56
C PHE A 41 5.37 3.55 -6.14
N LEU A 42 4.62 3.14 -7.14
CA LEU A 42 4.77 1.87 -7.82
C LEU A 42 4.70 2.11 -9.32
N ASP A 43 5.75 1.72 -10.03
CA ASP A 43 5.75 1.68 -11.48
C ASP A 43 5.01 0.41 -11.91
N LEU A 44 3.86 0.61 -12.52
CA LEU A 44 3.04 -0.44 -13.10
C LEU A 44 3.47 -0.64 -14.55
N GLY A 45 3.52 -1.90 -14.97
CA GLY A 45 3.80 -2.26 -16.35
C GLY A 45 2.74 -1.76 -17.34
N VAL A 46 2.81 -2.30 -18.55
CA VAL A 46 1.79 -2.05 -19.58
C VAL A 46 0.58 -2.93 -19.28
N PHE A 47 -0.59 -2.31 -19.14
CA PHE A 47 -1.87 -3.00 -18.97
C PHE A 47 -2.77 -2.63 -20.15
N GLU A 48 -3.54 -3.61 -20.65
CA GLU A 48 -4.54 -3.35 -21.70
C GLU A 48 -5.74 -2.57 -21.15
N ASP A 49 -6.10 -2.81 -19.89
CA ASP A 49 -7.18 -2.12 -19.18
C ASP A 49 -6.64 -1.33 -17.97
N PRO A 50 -6.88 0.00 -17.91
CA PRO A 50 -6.56 0.83 -16.74
C PRO A 50 -7.19 0.33 -15.43
N GLU A 51 -8.30 -0.43 -15.50
CA GLU A 51 -8.92 -1.04 -14.33
C GLU A 51 -8.03 -2.14 -13.73
N GLU A 52 -7.32 -2.92 -14.56
CA GLU A 52 -6.36 -3.92 -14.09
C GLU A 52 -5.15 -3.28 -13.41
N ALA A 53 -4.64 -2.19 -13.97
CA ALA A 53 -3.59 -1.38 -13.33
C ALA A 53 -4.04 -0.91 -11.95
N THR A 54 -5.30 -0.47 -11.84
CA THR A 54 -5.88 -0.04 -10.57
C THR A 54 -6.03 -1.18 -9.57
N LYS A 55 -6.52 -2.35 -10.00
CA LYS A 55 -6.63 -3.56 -9.15
C LYS A 55 -5.27 -4.01 -8.64
N THR A 56 -4.26 -3.99 -9.51
CA THR A 56 -2.88 -4.34 -9.16
C THR A 56 -2.29 -3.39 -8.12
N ALA A 57 -2.55 -2.09 -8.25
CA ALA A 57 -2.13 -1.10 -7.25
C ALA A 57 -2.82 -1.31 -5.90
N PHE A 58 -4.11 -1.62 -5.87
CA PHE A 58 -4.80 -1.95 -4.61
C PHE A 58 -4.26 -3.23 -3.98
N ALA A 59 -4.06 -4.30 -4.75
CA ALA A 59 -3.49 -5.54 -4.23
C ALA A 59 -2.08 -5.33 -3.65
N SER A 60 -1.27 -4.46 -4.28
CA SER A 60 0.04 -4.08 -3.76
C SER A 60 -0.07 -3.28 -2.45
N ALA A 61 -1.03 -2.37 -2.38
CA ALA A 61 -1.32 -1.61 -1.16
C ALA A 61 -1.73 -2.51 0.01
N GLU A 62 -2.62 -3.48 -0.23
CA GLU A 62 -3.05 -4.47 0.76
C GLU A 62 -1.90 -5.34 1.25
N ALA A 63 -1.05 -5.82 0.33
CA ALA A 63 0.13 -6.62 0.66
C ALA A 63 1.12 -5.83 1.55
N TRP A 64 1.27 -4.53 1.33
CA TRP A 64 2.11 -3.68 2.18
C TRP A 64 1.52 -3.48 3.57
N VAL A 65 0.21 -3.24 3.69
CA VAL A 65 -0.46 -3.18 5.00
C VAL A 65 -0.23 -4.47 5.77
N ASP A 66 -0.32 -5.61 5.09
CA ASP A 66 -0.13 -6.93 5.71
C ASP A 66 1.32 -7.19 6.13
N ASP A 67 2.30 -6.78 5.32
CA ASP A 67 3.71 -6.91 5.65
C ASP A 67 4.14 -5.97 6.78
N GLU A 68 3.63 -4.73 6.82
CA GLU A 68 3.83 -3.79 7.93
C GLU A 68 3.24 -4.37 9.23
N ALA A 69 2.00 -4.83 9.22
CA ALA A 69 1.38 -5.47 10.39
C ALA A 69 2.15 -6.70 10.87
N ARG A 70 2.69 -7.51 9.94
CA ARG A 70 3.53 -8.66 10.27
C ARG A 70 4.89 -8.26 10.84
N SER A 71 5.47 -7.17 10.35
CA SER A 71 6.76 -6.65 10.81
C SER A 71 6.65 -6.03 12.20
N GLU A 72 5.58 -5.29 12.49
CA GLU A 72 5.27 -4.77 13.83
C GLU A 72 5.08 -5.90 14.84
N ARG A 73 4.35 -6.95 14.45
CA ARG A 73 4.18 -8.14 15.30
C ARG A 73 5.51 -8.84 15.61
N ARG A 74 6.44 -8.88 14.64
CA ARG A 74 7.80 -9.43 14.85
C ARG A 74 8.64 -8.55 15.76
N GLN A 75 8.60 -7.23 15.60
CA GLN A 75 9.31 -6.30 16.49
C GLN A 75 8.84 -6.44 17.94
N ARG A 76 7.51 -6.50 18.16
CA ARG A 76 6.95 -6.71 19.51
C ARG A 76 7.25 -8.09 20.11
N GLY A 77 7.63 -9.08 19.28
CA GLY A 77 8.11 -10.39 19.74
C GLY A 77 9.61 -10.45 20.05
N THR A 78 10.36 -9.36 19.83
CA THR A 78 11.80 -9.29 20.09
C THR A 78 12.13 -8.69 21.47
N ASP A 79 11.12 -8.44 22.31
CA ASP A 79 11.31 -8.15 23.74
C ASP A 79 11.64 -9.46 24.51
N PHE A 80 12.77 -10.08 24.18
CA PHE A 80 13.32 -11.24 24.89
C PHE A 80 14.44 -10.86 25.88
N ALA A 81 14.61 -9.59 26.24
CA ALA A 81 15.65 -9.14 27.16
C ALA A 81 15.10 -8.44 28.41
N SER A 82 14.05 -9.03 29.00
CA SER A 82 13.76 -9.00 30.43
C SER A 82 14.43 -10.20 31.13
N LEU A 83 15.72 -10.42 30.85
CA LEU A 83 16.52 -11.47 31.49
C LEU A 83 17.96 -10.99 31.76
N PHE A 84 18.10 -9.91 32.54
CA PHE A 84 19.23 -9.71 33.46
C PHE A 84 18.73 -8.95 34.69
#